data_AF-A0A7C4I1M3-F1
#
_entry.id   AF-A0A7C4I1M3-F1
#
_cell.length_a   1.000
_cell.length_b   1.000
_cell.length_c   1.000
_cell.angle_alpha   90.00
_cell.angle_beta   90.00
_cell.angle_gamma   90.00
#
_symmetry.space_group_name_H-M   'P 1'
#
loop_
_entity.id
_entity.type
_entity.pdbx_description
1 polymer ?
#
loop_
_entity_poly.entity_id
_entity_poly.type
_entity_poly.pdbx_seq_one_letter_code
_entity_poly.pdbx_strand_id
1 'polypeptide(L)'
;MMRPPMPVYPIYLVIHQKAIAEGKITLKYSGRLTPELALKCAPEYRSILEEIVSKGWRYLYIETMGRYSIELDLSGRPSRIIPYAADWYVTGRFSIDVELSKPLPELKVEGVDEFRINISTKNFPRAVTVDLAKQVITYIESVFWDWSDEWINDQEKLSNALEVYPVVKWLIEEKKFKLHENLSEERCRELLQKFAEYESKIGVTKLEG
;
A
#
# COMPACT_ATOMS: atom_id res chain seq x y z
N MET A 1 26.32 44.81 39.35
CA MET A 1 26.76 43.66 38.52
C MET A 1 26.59 44.04 37.06
N MET A 2 27.68 44.22 36.31
CA MET A 2 27.61 44.43 34.86
C MET A 2 27.31 43.08 34.18
N ARG A 3 26.34 43.06 33.25
CA ARG A 3 26.10 41.86 32.43
C ARG A 3 27.32 41.66 31.52
N PRO A 4 27.81 40.41 31.35
CA PRO A 4 28.85 40.14 30.37
C PRO A 4 28.33 40.51 28.97
N PRO A 5 29.21 41.02 28.08
CA PRO A 5 28.82 41.31 26.71
C PRO A 5 28.32 40.02 26.05
N MET A 6 27.17 40.09 25.37
CA MET A 6 26.67 38.95 24.61
C MET A 6 27.68 38.60 23.51
N PRO A 7 27.94 37.31 23.26
CA PRO A 7 28.75 36.90 22.12
C PRO A 7 28.10 37.45 20.84
N VAL A 8 28.84 38.30 20.14
CA VAL A 8 28.48 38.72 18.79
C VAL A 8 28.74 37.52 17.89
N TYR A 9 27.68 36.76 17.61
CA TYR A 9 27.75 35.73 16.59
C TYR A 9 28.02 36.43 15.25
N PRO A 10 29.05 36.00 14.48
CA PRO A 10 29.23 36.50 13.13
C PRO A 10 27.93 36.28 12.37
N ILE A 11 27.40 37.34 11.75
CA ILE A 11 26.38 37.21 10.72
C ILE A 11 27.09 36.51 9.56
N TYR A 12 27.05 35.18 9.53
CA TYR A 12 27.63 34.42 8.44
C TYR A 12 26.79 34.68 7.19
N LEU A 13 27.36 35.49 6.29
CA LEU A 13 26.82 35.68 4.96
C LEU A 13 26.84 34.31 4.27
N VAL A 14 25.68 33.66 4.15
CA VAL A 14 25.55 32.49 3.29
C VAL A 14 25.76 32.99 1.86
N ILE A 15 26.99 32.85 1.36
CA ILE A 15 27.32 33.23 -0.02
C ILE A 15 26.69 32.17 -0.91
N HIS A 16 25.48 32.43 -1.40
CA HIS A 16 24.89 31.66 -2.48
C HIS A 16 25.72 31.89 -3.74
N GLN A 17 26.46 30.87 -4.17
CA GLN A 17 27.20 30.94 -5.44
C GLN A 17 26.22 30.64 -6.58
N LYS A 18 26.07 31.59 -7.50
CA LYS A 18 25.32 31.38 -8.74
C LYS A 18 26.09 30.40 -9.63
N ALA A 19 25.38 29.42 -10.17
CA ALA A 19 25.93 28.41 -11.05
C ALA A 19 24.96 28.14 -12.22
N ILE A 20 25.43 27.34 -13.18
CA ILE A 20 24.64 26.78 -14.28
C ILE A 20 24.75 25.26 -14.17
N ALA A 21 23.62 24.57 -14.18
CA ALA A 21 23.58 23.10 -14.22
C ALA A 21 23.77 22.61 -15.67
N GLU A 22 24.44 21.48 -15.83
CA GLU A 22 24.67 20.83 -17.12
C GLU A 22 24.36 19.32 -17.03
N GLY A 23 23.75 18.78 -18.09
CA GLY A 23 23.48 17.34 -18.21
C GLY A 23 22.08 16.89 -17.79
N LYS A 24 21.92 15.58 -17.62
CA LYS A 24 20.64 14.93 -17.30
C LYS A 24 20.67 14.30 -15.92
N ILE A 25 19.56 14.40 -15.20
CA ILE A 25 19.33 13.68 -13.95
C ILE A 25 18.10 12.78 -14.07
N THR A 26 18.22 11.56 -13.56
CA THR A 26 17.08 10.67 -13.36
C THR A 26 16.72 10.69 -11.88
N LEU A 27 15.55 11.21 -11.55
CA LEU A 27 15.00 11.15 -10.20
C LEU A 27 14.18 9.88 -10.07
N LYS A 28 14.51 9.05 -9.08
CA LYS A 28 13.73 7.86 -8.71
C LYS A 28 13.17 8.04 -7.32
N TYR A 29 11.89 7.78 -7.15
CA TYR A 29 11.25 7.86 -5.84
C TYR A 29 10.07 6.90 -5.74
N SER A 30 9.71 6.53 -4.52
CA SER A 30 8.49 5.78 -4.21
C SER A 30 7.48 6.72 -3.57
N GLY A 31 6.20 6.53 -3.90
CA GLY A 31 5.14 7.33 -3.31
C GLY A 31 3.75 6.81 -3.64
N ARG A 32 2.75 7.55 -3.18
CA ARG A 32 1.34 7.25 -3.44
C ARG A 32 1.08 7.25 -4.94
N LEU A 33 0.37 6.23 -5.39
CA LEU A 33 -0.10 6.05 -6.77
C LEU A 33 -1.63 6.10 -6.75
N THR A 34 -2.24 6.69 -7.77
CA THR A 34 -3.69 6.62 -7.86
C THR A 34 -4.10 5.23 -8.36
N PRO A 35 -5.25 4.69 -7.92
CA PRO A 35 -5.73 3.39 -8.40
C PRO A 35 -5.81 3.32 -9.93
N GLU A 36 -6.20 4.41 -10.61
CA GLU A 36 -6.32 4.45 -12.07
C GLU A 36 -4.98 4.25 -12.76
N LEU A 37 -3.92 4.90 -12.26
CA LEU A 37 -2.57 4.72 -12.80
C LEU A 37 -2.04 3.32 -12.52
N ALA A 38 -2.30 2.79 -11.32
CA ALA A 38 -1.91 1.43 -10.98
C ALA A 38 -2.61 0.38 -11.87
N LEU A 39 -3.91 0.54 -12.14
CA LEU A 39 -4.66 -0.33 -13.06
C LEU A 39 -4.22 -0.17 -14.52
N LYS A 40 -3.73 1.01 -14.92
CA LYS A 40 -3.14 1.22 -16.25
C LYS A 40 -1.81 0.47 -16.39
N CYS A 41 -1.02 0.41 -15.31
CA CYS A 41 0.27 -0.27 -15.28
C CYS A 41 0.16 -1.80 -15.11
N ALA A 42 -0.83 -2.26 -14.36
CA ALA A 42 -1.07 -3.67 -14.04
C ALA A 42 -2.55 -4.02 -14.31
N PRO A 43 -2.94 -4.22 -15.58
CA PRO A 43 -4.32 -4.48 -15.96
C PRO A 43 -4.88 -5.80 -15.39
N GLU A 44 -4.03 -6.74 -14.98
CA GLU A 44 -4.42 -7.97 -14.29
C GLU A 44 -5.17 -7.71 -12.98
N TYR A 45 -4.89 -6.60 -12.28
CA TYR A 45 -5.63 -6.24 -11.07
C TYR A 45 -7.10 -5.95 -11.39
N ARG A 46 -7.38 -5.38 -12.57
CA ARG A 46 -8.76 -5.13 -13.01
C ARG A 46 -9.56 -6.41 -13.11
N SER A 47 -8.97 -7.49 -13.63
CA SER A 47 -9.64 -8.79 -13.70
C SER A 47 -10.05 -9.30 -12.31
N ILE A 48 -9.17 -9.16 -11.32
CA ILE A 48 -9.48 -9.57 -9.94
C ILE A 48 -10.62 -8.71 -9.37
N LEU A 49 -10.60 -7.40 -9.61
CA LEU A 49 -11.65 -6.47 -9.16
C LEU A 49 -13.01 -6.77 -9.82
N GLU A 50 -13.02 -7.11 -11.10
CA GLU A 50 -14.23 -7.50 -11.83
C GLU A 50 -14.79 -8.83 -11.30
N GLU A 51 -13.94 -9.79 -10.96
CA GLU A 51 -14.36 -11.05 -10.33
C GLU A 51 -14.95 -10.86 -8.93
N ILE A 52 -14.42 -9.94 -8.13
CA ILE A 52 -15.00 -9.58 -6.83
C ILE A 52 -16.45 -9.10 -7.03
N VAL A 53 -16.66 -8.22 -8.01
CA VAL A 53 -17.99 -7.67 -8.32
C VAL A 53 -18.92 -8.76 -8.88
N SER A 54 -18.43 -9.64 -9.75
CA SER A 54 -19.26 -10.71 -10.34
C SER A 54 -19.72 -11.74 -9.32
N LYS A 55 -18.98 -11.95 -8.23
CA LYS A 55 -19.37 -12.77 -7.08
C LYS A 55 -20.32 -12.05 -6.11
N GLY A 56 -20.75 -10.83 -6.43
CA GLY A 56 -21.66 -10.03 -5.61
C GLY A 56 -21.00 -9.35 -4.41
N TRP A 57 -19.66 -9.33 -4.37
CA TRP A 57 -18.89 -8.62 -3.35
C TRP A 57 -18.56 -7.21 -3.82
N ARG A 58 -18.10 -6.38 -2.88
CA ARG A 58 -17.64 -5.02 -3.15
C ARG A 58 -16.18 -4.91 -2.78
N TYR A 59 -15.50 -3.90 -3.27
CA TYR A 59 -14.16 -3.55 -2.81
C TYR A 59 -14.03 -2.06 -2.55
N LEU A 60 -13.09 -1.71 -1.68
CA LEU A 60 -12.71 -0.33 -1.37
C LEU A 60 -11.20 -0.18 -1.45
N TYR A 61 -10.73 0.83 -2.18
CA TYR A 61 -9.31 1.18 -2.22
C TYR A 61 -8.86 1.72 -0.87
N ILE A 62 -7.75 1.19 -0.36
CA ILE A 62 -7.17 1.62 0.91
C ILE A 62 -5.89 2.39 0.65
N GLU A 63 -4.96 1.75 -0.06
CA GLU A 63 -3.63 2.32 -0.28
C GLU A 63 -3.05 1.78 -1.57
N THR A 64 -2.32 2.63 -2.28
CA THR A 64 -1.61 2.23 -3.49
C THR A 64 -0.29 2.96 -3.54
N MET A 65 0.80 2.20 -3.68
CA MET A 65 2.16 2.72 -3.71
C MET A 65 2.85 2.24 -4.98
N GLY A 66 3.71 3.09 -5.54
CA GLY A 66 4.47 2.76 -6.72
C GLY A 66 5.83 3.43 -6.74
N ARG A 67 6.68 2.91 -7.63
CA ARG A 67 7.96 3.50 -7.99
C ARG A 67 7.80 4.35 -9.22
N TYR A 68 8.48 5.48 -9.21
CA TYR A 68 8.44 6.48 -10.25
C TYR A 68 9.83 6.84 -10.71
N SER A 69 9.93 7.20 -11.99
CA SER A 69 11.08 7.90 -12.52
C SER A 69 10.69 9.15 -13.30
N ILE A 70 11.54 10.17 -13.17
CA ILE A 70 11.47 11.41 -13.93
C ILE A 70 12.87 11.64 -14.51
N GLU A 71 12.94 11.83 -15.82
CA GLU A 71 14.16 12.27 -16.48
C GLU A 71 14.09 13.78 -16.70
N LEU A 72 15.07 14.50 -16.16
CA LEU A 72 15.19 15.94 -16.29
C LEU A 72 16.47 16.27 -17.06
N ASP A 73 16.34 17.09 -18.10
CA ASP A 73 17.47 17.77 -18.71
C ASP A 73 17.68 19.12 -18.02
N LEU A 74 18.81 19.24 -17.32
CA LEU A 74 19.20 20.41 -16.55
C LEU A 74 20.17 21.31 -17.32
N SER A 75 20.49 21.00 -18.57
CA SER A 75 21.45 21.75 -19.38
C SER A 75 21.04 23.21 -19.54
N GLY A 76 21.95 24.13 -19.20
CA GLY A 76 21.72 25.56 -19.21
C GLY A 76 20.78 26.10 -18.12
N ARG A 77 20.44 25.31 -17.08
CA ARG A 77 19.52 25.76 -16.02
C ARG A 77 20.22 26.57 -14.93
N PRO A 78 19.66 27.73 -14.50
CA PRO A 78 20.17 28.46 -13.36
C PRO A 78 20.18 27.58 -12.10
N SER A 79 21.29 27.60 -11.36
CA SER A 79 21.42 26.86 -10.12
C SER A 79 22.13 27.66 -9.04
N ARG A 80 21.99 27.21 -7.80
CA ARG A 80 22.67 27.77 -6.64
C ARG A 80 23.40 26.65 -5.90
N ILE A 81 24.67 26.88 -5.58
CA ILE A 81 25.43 26.00 -4.70
C ILE A 81 25.38 26.62 -3.30
N ILE A 82 24.86 25.84 -2.34
CA ILE A 82 24.67 26.25 -0.96
C ILE A 82 25.59 25.40 -0.09
N PRO A 83 26.70 25.95 0.41
CA PRO A 83 27.56 25.22 1.36
C PRO A 83 26.82 25.06 2.70
N TYR A 84 26.81 23.85 3.26
CA TYR A 84 26.34 23.63 4.63
C TYR A 84 27.40 24.15 5.61
N ALA A 85 27.22 25.37 6.11
CA ALA A 85 28.16 26.01 7.03
C ALA A 85 27.93 25.67 8.52
N ALA A 86 27.01 24.74 8.84
CA ALA A 86 26.60 24.49 10.23
C ALA A 86 27.69 23.80 11.08
N ASP A 87 28.54 22.96 10.48
CA ASP A 87 29.57 22.23 11.20
C ASP A 87 30.96 22.50 10.58
N TRP A 88 31.72 23.36 11.24
CA TRP A 88 33.09 23.77 10.90
C TRP A 88 34.13 22.64 10.85
N TYR A 89 33.71 21.38 11.07
CA TYR A 89 34.54 20.18 10.95
C TYR A 89 34.21 19.29 9.75
N VAL A 90 33.09 19.50 9.05
CA VAL A 90 32.71 18.63 7.91
C VAL A 90 32.87 19.41 6.61
N THR A 91 34.12 19.54 6.17
CA THR A 91 34.43 20.05 4.83
C THR A 91 33.78 19.14 3.77
N GLY A 92 33.09 19.75 2.79
CA GLY A 92 32.63 19.05 1.57
C GLY A 92 31.14 18.76 1.43
N ARG A 93 30.25 19.24 2.33
CA ARG A 93 28.80 19.12 2.13
C ARG A 93 28.21 20.38 1.49
N PHE A 94 27.55 20.20 0.34
CA PHE A 94 26.85 21.26 -0.38
C PHE A 94 25.47 20.77 -0.81
N SER A 95 24.50 21.68 -0.85
CA SER A 95 23.24 21.51 -1.58
C SER A 95 23.35 22.21 -2.92
N ILE A 96 22.71 21.63 -3.94
CA ILE A 96 22.53 22.26 -5.24
C ILE A 96 21.04 22.46 -5.44
N ASP A 97 20.63 23.71 -5.56
CA ASP A 97 19.26 24.07 -5.92
C ASP A 97 19.25 24.39 -7.41
N VAL A 98 18.51 23.61 -8.20
CA VAL A 98 18.35 23.85 -9.64
C VAL A 98 16.94 24.36 -9.90
N GLU A 99 16.84 25.53 -10.53
CA GLU A 99 15.55 26.09 -10.87
C GLU A 99 15.04 25.45 -12.17
N LEU A 100 13.93 24.71 -12.07
CA LEU A 100 13.37 24.01 -13.24
C LEU A 100 12.56 24.94 -14.15
N SER A 101 12.00 26.03 -13.62
CA SER A 101 11.18 27.09 -14.26
C SER A 101 10.07 26.60 -15.21
N LYS A 102 9.82 25.28 -15.27
CA LYS A 102 8.85 24.56 -16.09
C LYS A 102 8.20 23.48 -15.21
N PRO A 103 6.97 23.05 -15.53
CA PRO A 103 6.38 21.87 -14.91
C PRO A 103 7.31 20.67 -15.04
N LEU A 104 7.27 19.78 -14.05
CA LEU A 104 7.96 18.50 -14.16
C LEU A 104 7.43 17.75 -15.41
N PRO A 105 8.31 17.08 -16.17
CA PRO A 105 7.88 16.26 -17.29
C PRO A 105 7.00 15.10 -16.81
N GLU A 106 6.36 14.43 -17.76
CA GLU A 106 5.45 13.33 -17.45
C GLU A 106 6.15 12.26 -16.62
N LEU A 107 5.44 11.84 -15.59
CA LEU A 107 5.96 10.99 -14.54
C LEU A 107 5.83 9.54 -14.99
N LYS A 108 6.95 8.82 -15.09
CA LYS A 108 6.94 7.42 -15.52
C LYS A 108 6.75 6.52 -14.32
N VAL A 109 5.69 5.71 -14.34
CA VAL A 109 5.49 4.65 -13.34
C VAL A 109 6.38 3.46 -13.71
N GLU A 110 7.33 3.12 -12.84
CA GLU A 110 8.22 1.96 -13.01
C GLU A 110 7.59 0.67 -12.50
N GLY A 111 6.68 0.77 -11.52
CA GLY A 111 5.97 -0.38 -10.99
C GLY A 111 5.02 -0.02 -9.86
N VAL A 112 4.12 -0.96 -9.55
CA VAL A 112 3.22 -0.91 -8.40
C VAL A 112 3.84 -1.77 -7.30
N ASP A 113 4.12 -1.18 -6.14
CA ASP A 113 4.71 -1.90 -5.01
C ASP A 113 3.64 -2.37 -4.02
N GLU A 114 2.53 -1.64 -3.91
CA GLU A 114 1.39 -2.00 -3.07
C GLU A 114 0.08 -1.62 -3.76
N PHE A 115 -0.90 -2.52 -3.72
CA PHE A 115 -2.27 -2.24 -4.17
C PHE A 115 -3.24 -2.86 -3.17
N ARG A 116 -3.52 -2.13 -2.09
CA ARG A 116 -4.33 -2.63 -0.98
C ARG A 116 -5.79 -2.28 -1.14
N ILE A 117 -6.64 -3.30 -1.04
CA ILE A 117 -8.09 -3.16 -1.04
C ILE A 117 -8.71 -3.89 0.14
N ASN A 118 -9.85 -3.41 0.60
CA ASN A 118 -10.78 -4.21 1.37
C ASN A 118 -11.76 -4.89 0.42
N ILE A 119 -12.05 -6.16 0.67
CA ILE A 119 -13.17 -6.88 0.07
C ILE A 119 -14.30 -6.89 1.10
N SER A 120 -15.48 -6.47 0.67
CA SER A 120 -16.67 -6.35 1.50
C SER A 120 -17.74 -7.30 1.00
N THR A 121 -18.46 -7.92 1.92
CA THR A 121 -19.67 -8.68 1.62
C THR A 121 -20.90 -7.81 1.87
N LYS A 122 -22.08 -8.43 2.05
CA LYS A 122 -23.33 -7.73 2.29
C LYS A 122 -23.31 -7.02 3.65
N ASN A 123 -22.94 -7.76 4.70
CA ASN A 123 -22.96 -7.32 6.09
C ASN A 123 -21.57 -6.93 6.62
N PHE A 124 -20.48 -7.36 5.97
CA PHE A 124 -19.12 -7.04 6.41
C PHE A 124 -18.47 -6.00 5.49
N PRO A 125 -18.34 -4.72 5.93
CA PRO A 125 -17.66 -3.70 5.13
C PRO A 125 -16.17 -4.00 4.94
N ARG A 126 -15.60 -4.91 5.73
CA ARG A 126 -14.23 -5.39 5.62
C ARG A 126 -14.17 -6.89 5.96
N ALA A 127 -14.56 -7.74 5.03
CA ALA A 127 -14.43 -9.19 5.21
C ALA A 127 -12.96 -9.63 5.16
N VAL A 128 -12.20 -9.09 4.20
CA VAL A 128 -10.77 -9.38 4.00
C VAL A 128 -10.05 -8.12 3.53
N THR A 129 -8.81 -7.89 3.96
CA THR A 129 -7.90 -6.92 3.30
C THR A 129 -6.82 -7.68 2.54
N VAL A 130 -6.59 -7.30 1.29
CA VAL A 130 -5.57 -7.91 0.44
C VAL A 130 -4.69 -6.84 -0.21
N ASP A 131 -3.42 -7.17 -0.42
CA ASP A 131 -2.51 -6.46 -1.31
C ASP A 131 -2.41 -7.23 -2.62
N LEU A 132 -3.00 -6.69 -3.70
CA LEU A 132 -3.01 -7.33 -5.02
C LEU A 132 -1.63 -7.37 -5.66
N ALA A 133 -0.78 -6.36 -5.40
CA ALA A 133 0.57 -6.31 -5.96
C ALA A 133 1.47 -7.40 -5.37
N LYS A 134 1.29 -7.67 -4.07
CA LYS A 134 2.04 -8.73 -3.36
C LYS A 134 1.33 -10.08 -3.36
N GLN A 135 0.06 -10.13 -3.76
CA GLN A 135 -0.83 -11.29 -3.64
C GLN A 135 -0.88 -11.85 -2.21
N VAL A 136 -1.05 -10.94 -1.23
CA VAL A 136 -1.04 -11.26 0.20
C VAL A 136 -2.34 -10.82 0.86
N ILE A 137 -2.92 -11.67 1.69
CA ILE A 137 -4.01 -11.34 2.61
C ILE A 137 -3.39 -10.77 3.89
N THR A 138 -3.74 -9.53 4.24
CA THR A 138 -3.21 -8.82 5.41
C THR A 138 -4.17 -8.79 6.59
N TYR A 139 -5.44 -9.13 6.35
CA TYR A 139 -6.48 -9.16 7.37
C TYR A 139 -7.62 -10.07 6.96
N ILE A 140 -8.18 -10.81 7.91
CA ILE A 140 -9.40 -11.59 7.79
C ILE A 140 -10.31 -11.18 8.95
N GLU A 141 -11.60 -10.98 8.69
CA GLU A 141 -12.56 -10.57 9.71
C GLU A 141 -12.66 -11.60 10.86
N SER A 142 -12.74 -11.06 12.08
CA SER A 142 -12.75 -11.79 13.35
C SER A 142 -13.88 -12.81 13.47
N VAL A 143 -15.06 -12.51 12.91
CA VAL A 143 -16.22 -13.43 12.95
C VAL A 143 -15.90 -14.80 12.34
N PHE A 144 -14.97 -14.84 11.39
CA PHE A 144 -14.45 -16.09 10.82
C PHE A 144 -13.11 -16.49 11.45
N TRP A 145 -12.18 -15.55 11.62
CA TRP A 145 -10.82 -15.84 12.08
C TRP A 145 -10.76 -16.39 13.53
N ASP A 146 -11.53 -15.77 14.42
CA ASP A 146 -11.57 -16.09 15.84
C ASP A 146 -12.65 -17.13 16.17
N TRP A 147 -13.10 -17.90 15.17
CA TRP A 147 -14.17 -18.89 15.32
C TRP A 147 -13.90 -19.91 16.44
N SER A 148 -14.92 -20.12 17.28
CA SER A 148 -14.98 -21.15 18.31
C SER A 148 -16.07 -22.18 18.00
N ASP A 149 -15.80 -23.46 18.25
CA ASP A 149 -16.75 -24.55 17.99
C ASP A 149 -18.01 -24.45 18.86
N GLU A 150 -17.94 -23.73 19.99
CA GLU A 150 -19.11 -23.42 20.84
C GLU A 150 -20.16 -22.57 20.12
N TRP A 151 -19.77 -21.85 19.06
CA TRP A 151 -20.65 -20.96 18.31
C TRP A 151 -21.43 -21.66 17.20
N ILE A 152 -21.24 -22.97 17.01
CA ILE A 152 -21.93 -23.71 15.94
C ILE A 152 -23.46 -23.67 16.05
N ASN A 153 -23.99 -23.59 17.27
CA ASN A 153 -25.43 -23.52 17.53
C ASN A 153 -25.96 -22.08 17.53
N ASP A 154 -25.06 -21.08 17.49
CA ASP A 154 -25.41 -19.67 17.38
C ASP A 154 -25.60 -19.32 15.89
N GLN A 155 -26.86 -19.24 15.48
CA GLN A 155 -27.24 -19.01 14.08
C GLN A 155 -26.68 -17.70 13.52
N GLU A 156 -26.61 -16.65 14.35
CA GLU A 156 -26.11 -15.35 13.91
C GLU A 156 -24.60 -15.42 13.66
N LYS A 157 -23.85 -15.96 14.61
CA LYS A 157 -22.39 -16.12 14.46
C LYS A 157 -22.04 -17.03 13.29
N LEU A 158 -22.72 -18.16 13.16
CA LEU A 158 -22.50 -19.09 12.06
C LEU A 158 -22.81 -18.44 10.70
N SER A 159 -23.94 -17.74 10.58
CA SER A 159 -24.30 -17.02 9.35
C SER A 159 -23.25 -15.95 9.00
N ASN A 160 -22.77 -15.21 10.00
CA ASN A 160 -21.76 -14.18 9.82
C ASN A 160 -20.42 -14.75 9.33
N ALA A 161 -19.97 -15.84 9.93
CA ALA A 161 -18.74 -16.51 9.53
C ALA A 161 -18.85 -17.16 8.14
N LEU A 162 -20.01 -17.76 7.82
CA LEU A 162 -20.32 -18.29 6.49
C LEU A 162 -20.38 -17.22 5.40
N GLU A 163 -20.58 -15.94 5.75
CA GLU A 163 -20.51 -14.85 4.78
C GLU A 163 -19.07 -14.49 4.39
N VAL A 164 -18.14 -14.56 5.35
CA VAL A 164 -16.71 -14.27 5.13
C VAL A 164 -15.97 -15.44 4.50
N TYR A 165 -16.35 -16.68 4.86
CA TYR A 165 -15.71 -17.92 4.40
C TYR A 165 -15.50 -18.00 2.87
N PRO A 166 -16.51 -17.73 2.00
CA PRO A 166 -16.34 -17.81 0.55
C PRO A 166 -15.27 -16.88 0.00
N VAL A 167 -15.10 -15.69 0.61
CA VAL A 167 -14.07 -14.72 0.20
C VAL A 167 -12.68 -15.27 0.50
N VAL A 168 -12.48 -15.78 1.72
CA VAL A 168 -11.19 -16.35 2.15
C VAL A 168 -10.85 -17.58 1.31
N LYS A 169 -11.82 -18.49 1.12
CA LYS A 169 -11.68 -19.69 0.28
C LYS A 169 -11.26 -19.32 -1.14
N TRP A 170 -11.95 -18.38 -1.78
CA TRP A 170 -11.63 -17.94 -3.14
C TRP A 170 -10.21 -17.39 -3.26
N LEU A 171 -9.79 -16.53 -2.32
CA LEU A 171 -8.45 -15.94 -2.34
C LEU A 171 -7.34 -16.99 -2.20
N ILE A 172 -7.52 -17.96 -1.29
CA ILE A 172 -6.52 -18.98 -1.01
C ILE A 172 -6.53 -20.09 -2.07
N GLU A 173 -7.69 -20.67 -2.36
CA GLU A 173 -7.81 -21.86 -3.19
C GLU A 173 -7.79 -21.56 -4.68
N GLU A 174 -8.48 -20.50 -5.13
CA GLU A 174 -8.54 -20.14 -6.55
C GLU A 174 -7.44 -19.15 -6.93
N LYS A 175 -7.23 -18.10 -6.13
CA LYS A 175 -6.25 -17.04 -6.45
C LYS A 175 -4.85 -17.28 -5.91
N LYS A 176 -4.67 -18.29 -5.05
CA LYS A 176 -3.36 -18.67 -4.49
C LYS A 176 -2.67 -17.52 -3.73
N PHE A 177 -3.46 -16.64 -3.12
CA PHE A 177 -2.92 -15.58 -2.28
C PHE A 177 -2.24 -16.18 -1.06
N LYS A 178 -1.14 -15.57 -0.65
CA LYS A 178 -0.43 -15.93 0.58
C LYS A 178 -1.04 -15.21 1.76
N LEU A 179 -0.82 -15.74 2.96
CA LEU A 179 -1.14 -15.04 4.20
C LEU A 179 0.04 -14.14 4.61
N HIS A 180 -0.26 -12.97 5.17
CA HIS A 180 0.76 -12.15 5.81
C HIS A 180 1.36 -12.92 6.99
N GLU A 181 2.62 -12.64 7.35
CA GLU A 181 3.37 -13.30 8.45
C GLU A 181 2.66 -13.27 9.81
N ASN A 182 1.67 -12.40 9.99
CA ASN A 182 0.88 -12.26 11.22
C ASN A 182 -0.36 -13.18 11.24
N LEU A 183 -0.62 -13.93 10.17
CA LEU A 183 -1.73 -14.85 10.03
C LEU A 183 -1.18 -16.27 9.88
N SER A 184 -1.66 -17.20 10.71
CA SER A 184 -1.21 -18.60 10.69
C SER A 184 -1.83 -19.39 9.53
N GLU A 185 -0.99 -20.00 8.69
CA GLU A 185 -1.44 -20.90 7.61
C GLU A 185 -2.17 -22.12 8.16
N GLU A 186 -1.70 -22.68 9.28
CA GLU A 186 -2.32 -23.84 9.92
C GLU A 186 -3.75 -23.49 10.36
N ARG A 187 -3.90 -22.37 11.07
CA ARG A 187 -5.21 -21.88 11.52
C ARG A 187 -6.16 -21.62 10.35
N CYS A 188 -5.67 -20.98 9.29
CA CYS A 188 -6.49 -20.71 8.11
C CYS A 188 -6.97 -22.02 7.45
N ARG A 189 -6.10 -23.02 7.35
CA ARG A 189 -6.45 -24.33 6.78
C ARG A 189 -7.49 -25.06 7.61
N GLU A 190 -7.34 -25.06 8.93
CA GLU A 190 -8.31 -25.64 9.86
C GLU A 190 -9.70 -25.01 9.68
N LEU A 191 -9.76 -23.67 9.62
CA LEU A 191 -11.02 -22.96 9.43
C LEU A 191 -11.66 -23.26 8.07
N LEU A 192 -10.87 -23.25 6.98
CA LEU A 192 -11.38 -23.57 5.65
C LEU A 192 -11.97 -24.99 5.58
N GLN A 193 -11.31 -25.96 6.22
CA GLN A 193 -11.80 -27.33 6.31
C GLN A 193 -13.10 -27.42 7.12
N LYS A 194 -13.12 -26.82 8.31
CA LYS A 194 -14.32 -26.81 9.19
C LYS A 194 -15.54 -26.22 8.48
N PHE A 195 -15.37 -25.08 7.81
CA PHE A 195 -16.48 -24.42 7.12
C PHE A 195 -16.92 -25.15 5.84
N ALA A 196 -16.03 -25.89 5.17
CA ALA A 196 -16.43 -26.78 4.08
C ALA A 196 -17.35 -27.91 4.58
N GLU A 197 -17.09 -28.45 5.78
CA GLU A 197 -17.96 -29.46 6.42
C GLU A 197 -19.31 -28.87 6.82
N TYR A 198 -19.33 -27.64 7.35
CA TYR A 198 -20.57 -26.94 7.72
C TYR A 198 -21.43 -26.63 6.49
N GLU A 199 -20.82 -26.12 5.41
CA GLU A 199 -21.50 -25.85 4.14
C GLU A 199 -22.14 -27.12 3.57
N SER A 200 -21.42 -28.25 3.60
CA SER A 200 -21.92 -29.55 3.14
C SER A 200 -23.13 -30.02 3.97
N LYS A 201 -23.07 -29.90 5.30
CA LYS A 201 -24.18 -30.31 6.19
C LYS A 201 -25.43 -29.44 5.97
N ILE A 202 -25.28 -28.13 5.81
CA ILE A 202 -26.40 -27.21 5.59
C ILE A 202 -27.02 -27.43 4.20
N GLY A 203 -26.20 -27.72 3.19
CA GLY A 203 -26.67 -28.03 1.83
C GLY A 203 -27.53 -29.28 1.76
N VAL A 204 -27.19 -30.32 2.53
CA VAL A 204 -28.00 -31.56 2.64
C VAL A 204 -29.35 -31.27 3.29
N THR A 205 -29.40 -30.49 4.37
CA THR A 205 -30.65 -30.20 5.09
C THR A 205 -31.65 -29.36 4.28
N LYS A 206 -31.19 -28.58 3.28
CA LYS A 206 -32.08 -27.82 2.37
C LYS A 206 -32.70 -28.65 1.24
N LEU A 207 -32.20 -29.86 0.98
CA LEU A 207 -32.73 -30.76 -0.04
C LEU A 207 -33.74 -31.78 0.51
N GLU A 208 -33.82 -31.92 1.84
CA GLU A 208 -34.68 -32.88 2.54
C GLU A 208 -35.94 -32.24 3.18
N GLY A 209 -36.17 -30.93 3.02
CA GLY A 209 -37.33 -30.20 3.54
C GLY A 209 -38.08 -29.43 2.46
#